data_AF-A0A8T4ZUU1-F1
#
_entry.id   AF-A0A8T4ZUU1-F1
#
_cell.length_a   1.000
_cell.length_b   1.000
_cell.length_c   1.000
_cell.angle_alpha   90.00
_cell.angle_beta   90.00
_cell.angle_gamma   90.00
#
_symmetry.space_group_name_H-M   'P 1'
#
loop_
_entity.id
_entity.type
_entity.pdbx_description
1 polymer ?
#
loop_
_entity_poly.entity_id
_entity_poly.type
_entity_poly.pdbx_seq_one_letter_code
_entity_poly.pdbx_strand_id
1 'polypeptide(L)'
;MAGLESLKKYFCEVYGPNAEVLRVLELTSGREKSGEELKGFGYGVPYMIEVSVNGEIKTVVLETIRPSGFGHEHFSDRAQILLWQHSAFNNLPRHVRSVDAGAFTAGGALKSLGDCREFFIVTEYVDGKPYYLDLDAIKARGELSSLDFERCLALSDYLVEVHSVKGAGLERLYVRRIRDLVGHGECIMGLIDSYPSGLDYADEKTLMEIERKCVEWRWKLKKKAHRCARVHGDFHPWNILFREGTDFTALDRSRGEWGEPADDVAAMTINYLFYSLQAYGEIKEPFKELFETFWENYLDKTGDEEILTVIQPFYAWRGLVIASPIWYPNLITETRRKIFNFIKGML
;
A
#
# COMPACT_ATOMS: atom_id res chain seq x y z
N MET A 1 -18.94 20.52 1.53
CA MET A 1 -20.22 19.79 1.36
C MET A 1 -20.92 20.33 0.11
N ALA A 2 -21.45 19.45 -0.74
CA ALA A 2 -22.09 19.83 -2.00
C ALA A 2 -23.42 20.56 -1.76
N GLY A 3 -23.68 21.65 -2.49
CA GLY A 3 -25.00 22.30 -2.54
C GLY A 3 -25.75 21.98 -3.84
N LEU A 4 -27.02 22.37 -3.93
CA LEU A 4 -27.86 22.20 -5.13
C LEU A 4 -27.19 22.71 -6.42
N GLU A 5 -26.49 23.84 -6.34
CA GLU A 5 -25.78 24.43 -7.47
C GLU A 5 -24.68 23.53 -8.01
N SER A 6 -23.91 22.88 -7.13
CA SER A 6 -22.90 21.91 -7.57
C SER A 6 -23.52 20.69 -8.22
N LEU A 7 -24.69 20.24 -7.74
CA LEU A 7 -25.40 19.11 -8.31
C LEU A 7 -25.92 19.44 -9.71
N LYS A 8 -26.47 20.65 -9.88
CA LYS A 8 -26.89 21.17 -11.19
C LYS A 8 -25.72 21.20 -12.17
N LYS A 9 -24.60 21.82 -11.77
CA LYS A 9 -23.40 21.89 -12.60
C LYS A 9 -22.91 20.50 -13.03
N TYR A 10 -22.89 19.55 -12.11
CA TYR A 10 -22.51 18.16 -12.38
C TYR A 10 -23.43 17.49 -13.41
N PHE A 11 -24.76 17.60 -13.28
CA PHE A 11 -25.65 17.02 -14.28
C PHE A 11 -25.61 17.74 -15.63
N CYS A 12 -25.27 19.04 -15.67
CA CYS A 12 -24.98 19.71 -16.94
C CYS A 12 -23.72 19.15 -17.61
N GLU A 13 -22.72 18.72 -16.84
CA GLU A 13 -21.52 18.06 -17.37
C GLU A 13 -21.85 16.66 -17.90
N VAL A 14 -22.63 15.87 -17.15
CA VAL A 14 -22.99 14.47 -17.48
C VAL A 14 -24.00 14.37 -18.62
N TYR A 15 -25.03 15.22 -18.65
CA TYR A 15 -26.14 15.15 -19.62
C TYR A 15 -26.19 16.30 -20.62
N GLY A 16 -25.28 17.27 -20.52
CA GLY A 16 -25.22 18.44 -21.38
C GLY A 16 -25.90 19.69 -20.78
N PRO A 17 -25.70 20.87 -21.40
CA PRO A 17 -26.01 22.18 -20.81
C PRO A 17 -27.49 22.43 -20.52
N ASN A 18 -28.39 21.67 -21.14
CA ASN A 18 -29.84 21.77 -20.94
C ASN A 18 -30.35 20.91 -19.77
N ALA A 19 -29.46 20.23 -19.03
CA ALA A 19 -29.86 19.41 -17.90
C ALA A 19 -30.30 20.28 -16.71
N GLU A 20 -31.49 19.99 -16.18
CA GLU A 20 -32.03 20.70 -15.01
C GLU A 20 -32.41 19.71 -13.91
N VAL A 21 -31.85 19.89 -12.71
CA VAL A 21 -32.24 19.12 -11.53
C VAL A 21 -33.61 19.61 -11.06
N LEU A 22 -34.62 18.74 -11.17
CA LEU A 22 -36.00 19.01 -10.78
C LEU A 22 -36.23 18.67 -9.31
N ARG A 23 -35.73 17.50 -8.88
CA ARG A 23 -36.07 16.91 -7.59
C ARG A 23 -34.92 16.10 -7.01
N VAL A 24 -34.76 16.15 -5.68
CA VAL A 24 -33.84 15.29 -4.92
C VAL A 24 -34.58 14.64 -3.75
N LEU A 25 -34.66 13.32 -3.76
CA LEU A 25 -35.35 12.51 -2.75
C LEU A 25 -34.35 11.61 -2.03
N GLU A 26 -34.33 11.67 -0.69
CA GLU A 26 -33.59 10.69 0.10
C GLU A 26 -34.39 9.38 0.14
N LEU A 27 -33.86 8.30 -0.46
CA LEU A 27 -34.63 7.06 -0.63
C LEU A 27 -34.92 6.34 0.70
N THR A 28 -34.08 6.50 1.72
CA THR A 28 -34.24 5.85 3.02
C THR A 28 -35.39 6.43 3.84
N SER A 29 -35.61 7.75 3.78
CA SER A 29 -36.66 8.42 4.53
C SER A 29 -37.87 8.80 3.66
N GLY A 30 -37.74 8.75 2.33
CA GLY A 30 -38.75 9.25 1.41
C GLY A 30 -38.93 10.77 1.49
N ARG A 31 -38.01 11.49 2.16
CA ARG A 31 -38.08 12.94 2.33
C ARG A 31 -37.40 13.65 1.17
N GLU A 32 -38.10 14.61 0.60
CA GLU A 32 -37.55 15.53 -0.38
C GLU A 32 -36.63 16.54 0.29
N LYS A 33 -35.47 16.78 -0.32
CA LYS A 33 -34.43 17.65 0.24
C LYS A 33 -34.48 19.01 -0.43
N SER A 34 -34.58 20.07 0.37
CA SER A 34 -34.44 21.44 -0.12
C SER A 34 -32.96 21.79 -0.39
N GLY A 35 -32.69 22.82 -1.18
CA GLY A 35 -31.33 23.21 -1.54
C GLY A 35 -30.40 23.50 -0.36
N GLU A 36 -30.95 23.95 0.79
CA GLU A 36 -30.22 24.19 2.04
C GLU A 36 -29.91 22.90 2.81
N GLU A 37 -30.80 21.90 2.73
CA GLU A 37 -30.68 20.59 3.38
C GLU A 37 -29.71 19.64 2.67
N LEU A 38 -29.30 19.98 1.44
CA LEU A 38 -28.28 19.24 0.69
C LEU A 38 -26.87 19.45 1.27
N LYS A 39 -26.68 20.38 2.21
CA LYS A 39 -25.45 20.53 3.02
C LYS A 39 -25.32 19.35 4.00
N GLY A 40 -25.04 18.17 3.45
CA GLY A 40 -25.00 16.89 4.15
C GLY A 40 -24.92 15.67 3.23
N PHE A 41 -24.68 15.87 1.92
CA PHE A 41 -24.35 14.79 1.00
C PHE A 41 -23.18 13.94 1.55
N GLY A 42 -23.41 12.64 1.70
CA GLY A 42 -22.41 11.69 2.21
C GLY A 42 -22.65 11.43 3.70
N TYR A 43 -22.94 10.21 4.13
CA TYR A 43 -22.26 8.98 3.79
C TYR A 43 -23.25 7.81 3.70
N GLY A 44 -23.27 7.10 2.58
CA GLY A 44 -24.03 5.87 2.35
C GLY A 44 -25.52 5.97 2.57
N VAL A 45 -26.12 7.06 2.08
CA VAL A 45 -27.56 7.17 1.87
C VAL A 45 -27.77 7.39 0.37
N PRO A 46 -28.60 6.58 -0.30
CA PRO A 46 -28.89 6.76 -1.71
C PRO A 46 -29.93 7.85 -1.92
N TYR A 47 -29.69 8.72 -2.90
CA TYR A 47 -30.59 9.81 -3.28
C TYR A 47 -31.11 9.57 -4.68
N MET A 48 -32.42 9.56 -4.85
CA MET A 48 -33.05 9.57 -6.17
C MET A 48 -33.14 11.02 -6.66
N ILE A 49 -32.73 11.25 -7.90
CA ILE A 49 -32.64 12.58 -8.49
C ILE A 49 -33.37 12.54 -9.83
N GLU A 50 -34.30 13.46 -10.01
CA GLU A 50 -34.99 13.68 -11.29
C GLU A 50 -34.30 14.84 -12.01
N VAL A 51 -33.87 14.58 -13.24
CA VAL A 51 -33.17 15.53 -14.11
C VAL A 51 -33.93 15.63 -15.42
N SER A 52 -34.39 16.82 -15.77
CA SER A 52 -34.90 17.11 -17.11
C SER A 52 -33.73 17.24 -18.07
N VAL A 53 -33.75 16.49 -19.18
CA VAL A 53 -32.73 16.52 -20.22
C VAL A 53 -33.44 16.61 -21.57
N ASN A 54 -33.37 17.77 -22.23
CA ASN A 54 -34.04 18.02 -23.52
C ASN A 54 -35.54 17.68 -23.51
N GLY A 55 -36.23 17.95 -22.39
CA GLY A 55 -37.67 17.69 -22.23
C GLY A 55 -38.03 16.28 -21.74
N GLU A 56 -37.06 15.36 -21.63
CA GLU A 56 -37.27 14.04 -21.02
C GLU A 56 -36.82 14.04 -19.56
N ILE A 57 -37.61 13.43 -18.68
CA ILE A 57 -37.22 13.24 -17.28
C ILE A 57 -36.38 11.95 -17.17
N LYS A 58 -35.13 12.11 -16.73
CA LYS A 58 -34.26 11.02 -16.32
C LYS A 58 -34.27 10.90 -14.80
N THR A 59 -34.46 9.70 -14.30
CA THR A 59 -34.39 9.40 -12.86
C THR A 59 -33.13 8.58 -12.58
N VAL A 60 -32.27 9.11 -11.72
CA VAL A 60 -30.99 8.49 -11.36
C VAL A 60 -30.86 8.35 -9.86
N VAL A 61 -29.95 7.48 -9.42
CA VAL A 61 -29.59 7.34 -8.01
C VAL A 61 -28.14 7.75 -7.81
N LEU A 62 -27.92 8.68 -6.88
CA LEU A 62 -26.59 9.04 -6.39
C LEU A 62 -26.37 8.33 -5.06
N GLU A 63 -25.33 7.49 -5.00
CA GLU A 63 -24.94 6.77 -3.80
C GLU A 63 -23.45 6.95 -3.48
N THR A 64 -23.09 6.71 -2.21
CA THR A 64 -21.70 6.73 -1.74
C THR A 64 -21.44 5.53 -0.87
N ILE A 65 -20.18 5.10 -0.77
CA ILE A 65 -19.79 4.01 0.14
C ILE A 65 -19.40 4.60 1.49
N ARG A 66 -19.88 4.02 2.59
CA ARG A 66 -19.47 4.44 3.95
C ARG A 66 -18.09 3.88 4.30
N PRO A 67 -17.25 4.64 5.01
CA PRO A 67 -16.07 4.09 5.67
C PRO A 67 -16.44 2.89 6.55
N SER A 68 -15.69 1.79 6.43
CA SER A 68 -15.93 0.57 7.21
C SER A 68 -14.67 -0.31 7.29
N GLY A 69 -14.67 -1.30 8.18
CA GLY A 69 -13.56 -2.25 8.38
C GLY A 69 -13.46 -3.39 7.35
N PHE A 70 -14.27 -3.34 6.29
CA PHE A 70 -14.35 -4.37 5.25
C PHE A 70 -13.51 -4.02 4.02
N GLY A 71 -12.45 -3.21 4.19
CA GLY A 71 -11.68 -2.69 3.05
C GLY A 71 -12.25 -1.41 2.49
N HIS A 72 -12.97 -0.60 3.29
CA HIS A 72 -13.48 0.71 2.89
C HIS A 72 -12.89 1.84 3.74
N GLU A 73 -11.77 1.60 4.43
CA GLU A 73 -11.20 2.53 5.41
C GLU A 73 -10.71 3.82 4.72
N HIS A 74 -9.93 3.69 3.64
CA HIS A 74 -9.43 4.81 2.84
C HIS A 74 -10.45 5.21 1.77
N PHE A 75 -10.37 6.49 1.35
CA PHE A 75 -11.22 6.95 0.25
C PHE A 75 -10.83 6.29 -1.08
N SER A 76 -9.56 5.92 -1.25
CA SER A 76 -9.06 5.18 -2.41
C SER A 76 -9.74 3.82 -2.55
N ASP A 77 -9.96 3.09 -1.46
CA ASP A 77 -10.66 1.80 -1.53
C ASP A 77 -12.10 1.96 -2.03
N ARG A 78 -12.77 3.00 -1.55
CA ARG A 78 -14.14 3.31 -1.96
C ARG A 78 -14.19 3.77 -3.42
N ALA A 79 -13.19 4.55 -3.85
CA ALA A 79 -13.05 4.96 -5.24
C ALA A 79 -12.83 3.74 -6.15
N GLN A 80 -11.96 2.80 -5.78
CA GLN A 80 -11.72 1.56 -6.52
C GLN A 80 -13.03 0.81 -6.78
N ILE A 81 -13.88 0.67 -5.75
CA ILE A 81 -15.18 -0.02 -5.89
C ILE A 81 -16.09 0.74 -6.86
N LEU A 82 -16.27 2.05 -6.69
CA LEU A 82 -17.18 2.85 -7.52
C LEU A 82 -16.73 2.89 -9.00
N LEU A 83 -15.42 3.00 -9.24
CA LEU A 83 -14.85 2.97 -10.59
C LEU A 83 -15.04 1.59 -11.23
N TRP A 84 -14.80 0.51 -10.48
CA TRP A 84 -15.04 -0.85 -10.98
C TRP A 84 -16.52 -1.10 -11.27
N GLN A 85 -17.42 -0.66 -10.38
CA GLN A 85 -18.87 -0.73 -10.60
C GLN A 85 -19.27 -0.01 -11.89
N HIS A 86 -18.77 1.21 -12.12
CA HIS A 86 -19.05 1.95 -13.34
C HIS A 86 -18.59 1.21 -14.60
N SER A 87 -17.37 0.66 -14.58
CA SER A 87 -16.82 -0.13 -15.69
C SER A 87 -17.58 -1.45 -15.93
N ALA A 88 -18.12 -2.09 -14.88
CA ALA A 88 -18.67 -3.44 -14.96
C ALA A 88 -20.20 -3.50 -15.12
N PHE A 89 -20.96 -2.59 -14.50
CA PHE A 89 -22.43 -2.66 -14.42
C PHE A 89 -23.11 -2.78 -15.77
N ASN A 90 -22.62 -2.03 -16.77
CA ASN A 90 -23.22 -1.97 -18.09
C ASN A 90 -22.95 -3.24 -18.94
N ASN A 91 -22.09 -4.15 -18.47
CA ASN A 91 -21.75 -5.39 -19.17
C ASN A 91 -22.59 -6.59 -18.69
N LEU A 92 -23.39 -6.43 -17.63
CA LEU A 92 -24.23 -7.50 -17.07
C LEU A 92 -25.71 -7.31 -17.48
N PRO A 93 -26.32 -8.26 -18.23
CA PRO A 93 -27.73 -8.17 -18.59
C PRO A 93 -28.65 -8.09 -17.36
N ARG A 94 -29.69 -7.24 -17.45
CA ARG A 94 -30.66 -6.99 -16.36
C ARG A 94 -30.05 -6.41 -15.08
N HIS A 95 -28.86 -5.81 -15.18
CA HIS A 95 -28.30 -4.98 -14.12
C HIS A 95 -28.69 -3.51 -14.31
N VAL A 96 -28.76 -2.73 -13.23
CA VAL A 96 -28.91 -1.27 -13.34
C VAL A 96 -27.73 -0.71 -14.13
N ARG A 97 -28.02 0.20 -15.06
CA ARG A 97 -26.97 0.85 -15.84
C ARG A 97 -26.26 1.89 -15.00
N SER A 98 -24.94 1.86 -15.00
CA SER A 98 -24.16 2.95 -14.44
C SER A 98 -24.15 4.12 -15.43
N VAL A 99 -24.57 5.29 -14.95
CA VAL A 99 -24.59 6.54 -15.72
C VAL A 99 -23.23 7.21 -15.69
N ASP A 100 -22.64 7.31 -14.50
CA ASP A 100 -21.36 7.98 -14.24
C ASP A 100 -20.75 7.44 -12.93
N ALA A 101 -19.45 7.63 -12.75
CA ALA A 101 -18.78 7.61 -11.45
C ALA A 101 -18.20 9.00 -11.19
N GLY A 102 -18.22 9.46 -9.94
CA GLY A 102 -17.74 10.80 -9.61
C GLY A 102 -17.10 10.89 -8.23
N ALA A 103 -16.53 12.06 -7.95
CA ALA A 103 -15.91 12.38 -6.68
C ALA A 103 -16.42 13.72 -6.13
N PHE A 104 -16.37 13.85 -4.80
CA PHE A 104 -16.51 15.14 -4.13
C PHE A 104 -15.13 15.76 -3.93
N THR A 105 -14.96 16.99 -4.42
CA THR A 105 -13.77 17.80 -4.17
C THR A 105 -13.70 18.27 -2.71
N ALA A 106 -12.55 18.78 -2.26
CA ALA A 106 -12.40 19.33 -0.91
C ALA A 106 -13.39 20.48 -0.62
N GLY A 107 -13.71 21.29 -1.64
CA GLY A 107 -14.76 22.33 -1.56
C GLY A 107 -16.19 21.77 -1.52
N GLY A 108 -16.37 20.46 -1.72
CA GLY A 108 -17.65 19.78 -1.79
C GLY A 108 -18.29 19.79 -3.16
N ALA A 109 -17.66 20.33 -4.21
CA ALA A 109 -18.20 20.23 -5.55
C ALA A 109 -18.12 18.79 -6.08
N LEU A 110 -19.12 18.35 -6.86
CA LEU A 110 -19.09 17.08 -7.58
C LEU A 110 -18.23 17.22 -8.86
N LYS A 111 -17.50 16.15 -9.18
CA LYS A 111 -16.70 16.02 -10.39
C LYS A 111 -17.00 14.69 -11.05
N SER A 112 -17.32 14.70 -12.35
CA SER A 112 -17.46 13.50 -13.16
C SER A 112 -16.11 12.82 -13.39
N LEU A 113 -16.10 11.50 -13.40
CA LEU A 113 -14.92 10.65 -13.66
C LEU A 113 -15.23 9.52 -14.65
N GLY A 114 -16.47 9.40 -15.16
CA GLY A 114 -16.87 8.26 -16.00
C GLY A 114 -16.22 8.19 -17.38
N ASP A 115 -15.62 9.29 -17.85
CA ASP A 115 -14.83 9.32 -19.09
C ASP A 115 -13.33 9.01 -18.86
N CYS A 116 -12.89 8.91 -17.61
CA CYS A 116 -11.51 8.62 -17.24
C CYS A 116 -11.19 7.14 -17.51
N ARG A 117 -10.05 6.89 -18.16
CA ARG A 117 -9.56 5.54 -18.47
C ARG A 117 -8.33 5.13 -17.68
N GLU A 118 -7.51 6.10 -17.29
CA GLU A 118 -6.28 5.89 -16.53
C GLU A 118 -6.05 7.09 -15.61
N PHE A 119 -5.54 6.81 -14.41
CA PHE A 119 -5.10 7.81 -13.45
C PHE A 119 -3.59 7.98 -13.56
N PHE A 120 -3.14 9.22 -13.39
CA PHE A 120 -1.72 9.53 -13.30
C PHE A 120 -1.44 10.35 -12.06
N ILE A 121 -0.23 10.21 -11.53
CA ILE A 121 0.31 11.06 -10.49
C ILE A 121 1.43 11.91 -11.09
N VAL A 122 1.51 13.18 -10.71
CA VAL A 122 2.65 14.05 -11.00
C VAL A 122 3.29 14.37 -9.66
N THR A 123 4.55 13.99 -9.51
CA THR A 123 5.36 14.27 -8.31
C THR A 123 6.39 15.34 -8.62
N GLU A 124 6.93 15.97 -7.57
CA GLU A 124 8.13 16.77 -7.72
C GLU A 124 9.30 15.91 -8.21
N TYR A 125 10.17 16.49 -9.03
CA TYR A 125 11.42 15.85 -9.40
C TYR A 125 12.41 15.95 -8.23
N VAL A 126 13.07 14.84 -7.92
CA VAL A 126 14.09 14.77 -6.88
C VAL A 126 15.38 14.21 -7.48
N ASP A 127 16.48 14.93 -7.28
CA ASP A 127 17.82 14.49 -7.67
C ASP A 127 18.41 13.51 -6.63
N GLY A 128 19.36 12.68 -7.06
CA GLY A 128 20.07 11.73 -6.22
C GLY A 128 20.36 10.38 -6.87
N LYS A 129 21.14 9.55 -6.18
CA LYS A 129 21.50 8.19 -6.60
C LYS A 129 20.79 7.15 -5.72
N PRO A 130 20.19 6.12 -6.31
CA PRO A 130 19.58 5.03 -5.55
C PRO A 130 20.57 4.33 -4.62
N TYR A 131 20.16 4.06 -3.38
CA TYR A 131 21.02 3.41 -2.37
C TYR A 131 21.49 2.01 -2.78
N TYR A 132 20.79 1.31 -3.67
CA TYR A 132 21.29 0.01 -4.18
C TYR A 132 22.66 0.15 -4.88
N LEU A 133 22.99 1.32 -5.44
CA LEU A 133 24.29 1.56 -6.07
C LEU A 133 25.42 1.58 -5.03
N ASP A 134 25.15 2.03 -3.81
CA ASP A 134 26.09 1.94 -2.70
C ASP A 134 26.34 0.47 -2.36
N LEU A 135 25.29 -0.33 -2.25
CA LEU A 135 25.41 -1.76 -1.96
C LEU A 135 26.17 -2.52 -3.05
N ASP A 136 25.93 -2.19 -4.32
CA ASP A 136 26.70 -2.72 -5.46
C ASP A 136 28.19 -2.34 -5.35
N ALA A 137 28.47 -1.09 -4.97
CA ALA A 137 29.83 -0.60 -4.82
C ALA A 137 30.54 -1.25 -3.62
N ILE A 138 29.86 -1.43 -2.48
CA ILE A 138 30.38 -2.18 -1.32
C ILE A 138 30.70 -3.61 -1.72
N LYS A 139 29.81 -4.28 -2.46
CA LYS A 139 30.02 -5.65 -2.95
C LYS A 139 31.25 -5.74 -3.85
N ALA A 140 31.46 -4.76 -4.73
CA ALA A 140 32.60 -4.73 -5.64
C ALA A 140 33.92 -4.44 -4.91
N ARG A 141 33.91 -3.55 -3.90
CA ARG A 141 35.08 -3.22 -3.08
C ARG A 141 35.44 -4.32 -2.08
N GLY A 142 34.44 -4.99 -1.53
CA GLY A 142 34.60 -5.98 -0.46
C GLY A 142 34.85 -5.40 0.93
N GLU A 143 34.71 -4.09 1.11
CA GLU A 143 34.93 -3.36 2.37
C GLU A 143 33.99 -2.15 2.50
N LEU A 144 33.72 -1.73 3.74
CA LEU A 144 32.97 -0.50 4.05
C LEU A 144 33.90 0.72 4.03
N SER A 145 33.38 1.81 3.49
CA SER A 145 33.88 3.16 3.73
C SER A 145 33.13 3.82 4.90
N SER A 146 33.67 4.91 5.43
CA SER A 146 32.99 5.72 6.44
C SER A 146 31.60 6.18 5.97
N LEU A 147 31.46 6.55 4.70
CA LEU A 147 30.19 7.01 4.15
C LEU A 147 29.13 5.89 4.10
N ASP A 148 29.51 4.65 3.79
CA ASP A 148 28.57 3.52 3.77
C ASP A 148 27.97 3.29 5.18
N PHE A 149 28.83 3.40 6.20
CA PHE A 149 28.44 3.30 7.60
C PHE A 149 27.54 4.47 8.03
N GLU A 150 27.92 5.71 7.69
CA GLU A 150 27.14 6.92 7.97
C GLU A 150 25.75 6.87 7.32
N ARG A 151 25.66 6.39 6.07
CA ARG A 151 24.38 6.22 5.37
C ARG A 151 23.51 5.14 6.00
N CYS A 152 24.09 4.02 6.44
CA CYS A 152 23.38 2.99 7.18
C CYS A 152 22.74 3.55 8.46
N LEU A 153 23.50 4.32 9.25
CA LEU A 153 23.00 4.99 10.45
C LEU A 153 21.91 6.02 10.12
N ALA A 154 22.09 6.82 9.08
CA ALA A 154 21.10 7.81 8.66
C ALA A 154 19.75 7.18 8.28
N LEU A 155 19.78 6.01 7.61
CA LEU A 155 18.56 5.27 7.27
C LEU A 155 17.88 4.67 8.49
N SER A 156 18.66 4.16 9.44
CA SER A 156 18.14 3.67 10.73
C SER A 156 17.50 4.81 11.52
N ASP A 157 18.19 5.95 11.65
CA ASP A 157 17.72 7.15 12.34
C ASP A 157 16.44 7.74 11.74
N TYR A 158 16.33 7.71 10.42
CA TYR A 158 15.09 8.07 9.73
C TYR A 158 13.93 7.16 10.17
N LEU A 159 14.13 5.84 10.25
CA LEU A 159 13.08 4.95 10.74
C LEU A 159 12.74 5.19 12.21
N VAL A 160 13.73 5.52 13.06
CA VAL A 160 13.49 5.92 14.46
C VAL A 160 12.52 7.12 14.50
N GLU A 161 12.79 8.15 13.70
CA GLU A 161 11.92 9.34 13.63
C GLU A 161 10.53 8.98 13.08
N VAL A 162 10.46 8.23 11.99
CA VAL A 162 9.20 7.84 11.35
C VAL A 162 8.34 7.05 12.31
N HIS A 163 8.90 6.01 12.96
CA HIS A 163 8.20 5.06 13.83
C HIS A 163 7.90 5.60 15.24
N SER A 164 8.49 6.74 15.62
CA SER A 164 8.19 7.42 16.90
C SER A 164 6.73 7.92 16.96
N VAL A 165 6.12 8.20 15.81
CA VAL A 165 4.73 8.65 15.71
C VAL A 165 3.79 7.44 15.78
N LYS A 166 3.09 7.29 16.91
CA LYS A 166 2.16 6.18 17.17
C LYS A 166 0.74 6.46 16.68
N GLY A 167 0.09 5.43 16.14
CA GLY A 167 -1.26 5.50 15.56
C GLY A 167 -2.36 5.36 16.61
N ALA A 168 -2.71 6.44 17.31
CA ALA A 168 -3.81 6.44 18.27
C ALA A 168 -5.18 6.28 17.58
N GLY A 169 -5.98 5.27 17.99
CA GLY A 169 -7.29 4.99 17.39
C GLY A 169 -7.24 4.34 16.01
N LEU A 170 -6.07 3.84 15.59
CA LEU A 170 -5.83 3.24 14.28
C LEU A 170 -5.72 1.71 14.34
N GLU A 171 -6.27 1.09 15.38
CA GLU A 171 -6.16 -0.36 15.61
C GLU A 171 -6.71 -1.17 14.44
N ARG A 172 -7.79 -0.66 13.82
CA ARG A 172 -8.39 -1.28 12.64
C ARG A 172 -7.48 -1.20 11.41
N LEU A 173 -6.74 -0.10 11.23
CA LEU A 173 -5.77 0.02 10.13
C LEU A 173 -4.61 -0.94 10.34
N TYR A 174 -4.12 -1.08 11.56
CA TYR A 174 -3.09 -2.08 11.86
C TYR A 174 -3.57 -3.50 11.51
N VAL A 175 -4.77 -3.90 11.97
CA VAL A 175 -5.33 -5.22 11.64
C VAL A 175 -5.50 -5.40 10.12
N ARG A 176 -5.88 -4.33 9.40
CA ARG A 176 -5.91 -4.34 7.94
C ARG A 176 -4.52 -4.56 7.35
N ARG A 177 -3.50 -3.82 7.76
CA ARG A 177 -2.13 -3.99 7.23
C ARG A 177 -1.58 -5.40 7.43
N ILE A 178 -1.86 -6.01 8.58
CA ILE A 178 -1.49 -7.40 8.84
C ILE A 178 -2.27 -8.38 7.94
N ARG A 179 -3.53 -8.07 7.61
CA ARG A 179 -4.30 -8.84 6.60
C ARG A 179 -3.69 -8.66 5.21
N ASP A 180 -3.31 -7.43 4.84
CA ASP A 180 -2.76 -7.10 3.53
C ASP A 180 -1.37 -7.73 3.32
N LEU A 181 -0.51 -7.76 4.35
CA LEU A 181 0.77 -8.49 4.34
C LEU A 181 0.60 -9.95 3.88
N VAL A 182 -0.46 -10.62 4.33
CA VAL A 182 -0.69 -12.02 3.96
C VAL A 182 -1.44 -12.13 2.64
N GLY A 183 -2.52 -11.38 2.47
CA GLY A 183 -3.50 -11.63 1.40
C GLY A 183 -3.53 -10.66 0.23
N HIS A 184 -2.77 -9.56 0.27
CA HIS A 184 -2.76 -8.62 -0.85
C HIS A 184 -2.00 -9.20 -2.05
N GLY A 185 -2.42 -8.86 -3.27
CA GLY A 185 -1.82 -9.34 -4.52
C GLY A 185 -0.38 -8.91 -4.76
N GLU A 186 0.12 -7.98 -3.95
CA GLU A 186 1.52 -7.50 -3.97
C GLU A 186 2.30 -7.91 -2.72
N CYS A 187 1.72 -8.78 -1.89
CA CYS A 187 2.32 -9.28 -0.66
C CYS A 187 2.39 -10.82 -0.71
N ILE A 188 2.37 -11.55 0.42
CA ILE A 188 2.75 -12.97 0.47
C ILE A 188 1.97 -13.85 -0.53
N MET A 189 0.63 -13.83 -0.52
CA MET A 189 -0.17 -14.66 -1.43
C MET A 189 0.08 -14.31 -2.90
N GLY A 190 0.04 -13.02 -3.27
CA GLY A 190 0.29 -12.62 -4.66
C GLY A 190 1.73 -12.88 -5.13
N LEU A 191 2.70 -12.79 -4.22
CA LEU A 191 4.07 -13.21 -4.49
C LEU A 191 4.13 -14.71 -4.77
N ILE A 192 3.50 -15.54 -3.93
CA ILE A 192 3.45 -16.99 -4.12
C ILE A 192 2.81 -17.34 -5.47
N ASP A 193 1.70 -16.69 -5.84
CA ASP A 193 1.03 -16.88 -7.13
C ASP A 193 1.94 -16.57 -8.32
N SER A 194 2.94 -15.71 -8.14
CA SER A 194 3.89 -15.34 -9.18
C SER A 194 5.02 -16.35 -9.40
N TYR A 195 5.21 -17.33 -8.50
CA TYR A 195 6.25 -18.36 -8.66
C TYR A 195 5.85 -19.39 -9.72
N PRO A 196 6.68 -19.62 -10.76
CA PRO A 196 6.46 -20.69 -11.73
C PRO A 196 6.42 -22.08 -11.07
N SER A 197 5.67 -23.00 -11.67
CA SER A 197 5.69 -24.40 -11.26
C SER A 197 7.00 -25.10 -11.62
N GLY A 198 7.31 -26.20 -10.91
CA GLY A 198 8.48 -27.04 -11.21
C GLY A 198 9.83 -26.52 -10.67
N LEU A 199 9.82 -25.50 -9.80
CA LEU A 199 11.03 -25.02 -9.15
C LEU A 199 11.52 -25.98 -8.06
N ASP A 200 12.78 -26.38 -8.14
CA ASP A 200 13.43 -27.33 -7.23
C ASP A 200 13.75 -26.75 -5.84
N TYR A 201 13.74 -25.43 -5.69
CA TYR A 201 13.95 -24.71 -4.44
C TYR A 201 12.65 -24.19 -3.80
N ALA A 202 11.54 -24.21 -4.54
CA ALA A 202 10.24 -23.62 -4.17
C ALA A 202 9.08 -24.42 -4.79
N ASP A 203 8.99 -25.70 -4.45
CA ASP A 203 7.87 -26.53 -4.90
C ASP A 203 6.54 -26.07 -4.28
N GLU A 204 5.41 -26.49 -4.88
CA GLU A 204 4.07 -26.12 -4.42
C GLU A 204 3.85 -26.43 -2.93
N LYS A 205 4.40 -27.56 -2.46
CA LYS A 205 4.32 -27.95 -1.06
C LYS A 205 5.05 -26.96 -0.14
N THR A 206 6.25 -26.52 -0.53
CA THR A 206 7.02 -25.51 0.20
C THR A 206 6.26 -24.19 0.26
N LEU A 207 5.73 -23.73 -0.88
CA LEU A 207 5.00 -22.46 -0.96
C LEU A 207 3.71 -22.49 -0.12
N MET A 208 2.94 -23.58 -0.21
CA MET A 208 1.75 -23.80 0.61
C MET A 208 2.07 -23.83 2.12
N GLU A 209 3.19 -24.44 2.52
CA GLU A 209 3.60 -24.46 3.92
C GLU A 209 3.94 -23.06 4.44
N ILE A 210 4.67 -22.26 3.64
CA ILE A 210 4.98 -20.86 3.96
C ILE A 210 3.69 -20.06 4.14
N GLU A 211 2.76 -20.15 3.19
CA GLU A 211 1.47 -19.45 3.27
C GLU A 211 0.70 -19.82 4.54
N ARG A 212 0.58 -21.11 4.85
CA ARG A 212 -0.12 -21.59 6.05
C ARG A 212 0.48 -20.99 7.33
N LYS A 213 1.81 -21.00 7.46
CA LYS A 213 2.49 -20.41 8.62
C LYS A 213 2.26 -18.90 8.69
N CYS A 214 2.27 -18.19 7.57
CA CYS A 214 1.95 -16.76 7.51
C CYS A 214 0.51 -16.45 7.95
N VAL A 215 -0.46 -17.32 7.63
CA VAL A 215 -1.84 -17.22 8.13
C VAL A 215 -1.89 -17.36 9.65
N GLU A 216 -1.12 -18.29 10.24
CA GLU A 216 -1.02 -18.42 11.71
C GLU A 216 -0.41 -17.16 12.33
N TRP A 217 0.65 -16.62 11.73
CA TRP A 217 1.26 -15.35 12.14
C TRP A 217 0.27 -14.19 12.11
N ARG A 218 -0.58 -14.08 11.08
CA ARG A 218 -1.65 -13.08 11.01
C ARG A 218 -2.53 -13.08 12.27
N TRP A 219 -2.87 -14.26 12.80
CA TRP A 219 -3.69 -14.39 14.01
C TRP A 219 -2.96 -13.97 15.29
N LYS A 220 -1.63 -14.12 15.32
CA LYS A 220 -0.78 -13.61 16.40
C LYS A 220 -0.69 -12.08 16.31
N LEU A 221 -0.30 -11.57 15.14
CA LEU A 221 -0.03 -10.15 14.92
C LEU A 221 -1.26 -9.28 15.05
N LYS A 222 -2.45 -9.69 14.60
CA LYS A 222 -3.68 -8.86 14.73
C LYS A 222 -4.04 -8.45 16.16
N LYS A 223 -3.45 -9.09 17.18
CA LYS A 223 -3.65 -8.76 18.60
C LYS A 223 -2.66 -7.70 19.11
N LYS A 224 -1.73 -7.25 18.28
CA LYS A 224 -0.63 -6.32 18.60
C LYS A 224 -0.89 -4.91 18.06
N ALA A 225 -2.15 -4.49 17.99
CA ALA A 225 -2.54 -3.21 17.39
C ALA A 225 -1.94 -1.98 18.10
N HIS A 226 -1.49 -2.12 19.35
CA HIS A 226 -0.73 -1.09 20.08
C HIS A 226 0.60 -0.74 19.42
N ARG A 227 1.13 -1.62 18.55
CA ARG A 227 2.36 -1.38 17.78
C ARG A 227 2.15 -0.48 16.57
N CYS A 228 0.90 -0.11 16.24
CA CYS A 228 0.62 0.73 15.09
C CYS A 228 1.41 2.03 15.15
N ALA A 229 2.23 2.25 14.13
CA ALA A 229 3.05 3.44 13.98
C ALA A 229 2.97 3.96 12.55
N ARG A 230 3.40 5.19 12.36
CA ARG A 230 3.65 5.74 11.04
C ARG A 230 4.78 4.90 10.40
N VAL A 231 4.60 4.51 9.15
CA VAL A 231 5.56 3.71 8.37
C VAL A 231 5.75 4.31 6.98
N HIS A 232 6.85 3.99 6.33
CA HIS A 232 6.99 4.13 4.88
C HIS A 232 6.23 3.03 4.14
N GLY A 233 6.34 1.78 4.61
CA GLY A 233 5.66 0.60 4.07
C GLY A 233 6.35 -0.05 2.87
N ASP A 234 7.48 0.51 2.38
CA ASP A 234 8.29 -0.08 1.30
C ASP A 234 9.73 0.48 1.30
N PHE A 235 10.32 0.57 2.50
CA PHE A 235 11.61 1.21 2.72
C PHE A 235 12.79 0.30 2.33
N HIS A 236 13.10 0.24 1.03
CA HIS A 236 14.19 -0.58 0.48
C HIS A 236 15.16 0.24 -0.39
N PRO A 237 16.38 -0.27 -0.70
CA PRO A 237 17.44 0.52 -1.34
C PRO A 237 17.09 1.20 -2.67
N TRP A 238 16.16 0.65 -3.45
CA TRP A 238 15.69 1.28 -4.70
C TRP A 238 14.79 2.50 -4.51
N ASN A 239 14.18 2.67 -3.33
CA ASN A 239 13.30 3.79 -3.01
C ASN A 239 14.00 4.92 -2.27
N ILE A 240 15.33 4.84 -2.12
CA ILE A 240 16.13 5.84 -1.39
C ILE A 240 17.09 6.49 -2.36
N LEU A 241 16.96 7.80 -2.55
CA LEU A 241 17.87 8.61 -3.36
C LEU A 241 18.78 9.44 -2.47
N PHE A 242 20.07 9.10 -2.40
CA PHE A 242 21.07 9.94 -1.75
C PHE A 242 21.56 11.03 -2.70
N ARG A 243 21.57 12.28 -2.24
CA ARG A 243 22.17 13.41 -2.97
C ARG A 243 23.66 13.51 -2.65
N GLU A 244 23.98 13.93 -1.44
CA GLU A 244 25.34 14.11 -0.94
C GLU A 244 25.42 13.70 0.52
N GLY A 245 26.53 13.04 0.91
CA GLY A 245 26.70 12.54 2.28
C GLY A 245 25.53 11.66 2.69
N THR A 246 24.92 11.97 3.83
CA THR A 246 23.74 11.29 4.38
C THR A 246 22.40 11.94 4.00
N ASP A 247 22.40 12.99 3.18
CA ASP A 247 21.16 13.63 2.73
C ASP A 247 20.47 12.77 1.66
N PHE A 248 19.21 12.39 1.93
CA PHE A 248 18.44 11.54 1.04
C PHE A 248 16.97 11.94 0.95
N THR A 249 16.29 11.38 -0.04
CA THR A 249 14.83 11.40 -0.14
C THR A 249 14.31 9.99 -0.34
N ALA A 250 13.26 9.65 0.41
CA ALA A 250 12.52 8.42 0.23
C ALA A 250 11.41 8.61 -0.83
N LEU A 251 11.21 7.60 -1.65
CA LEU A 251 10.24 7.53 -2.72
C LEU A 251 9.22 6.42 -2.45
N ASP A 252 8.08 6.48 -3.13
CA ASP A 252 7.12 5.37 -3.20
C ASP A 252 6.58 4.89 -1.84
N ARG A 253 5.72 5.73 -1.24
CA ARG A 253 4.93 5.39 -0.05
C ARG A 253 3.55 4.80 -0.41
N SER A 254 3.47 4.06 -1.52
CA SER A 254 2.20 3.57 -2.09
C SER A 254 1.46 2.56 -1.20
N ARG A 255 2.17 1.90 -0.28
CA ARG A 255 1.61 0.88 0.62
C ARG A 255 0.95 1.46 1.88
N GLY A 256 0.80 2.77 1.98
CA GLY A 256 0.03 3.41 3.04
C GLY A 256 0.87 3.83 4.25
N GLU A 257 0.26 4.65 5.09
CA GLU A 257 1.01 5.48 6.05
C GLU A 257 1.11 4.93 7.48
N TRP A 258 0.25 3.97 7.85
CA TRP A 258 0.17 3.40 9.19
C TRP A 258 0.33 1.89 9.11
N GLY A 259 1.10 1.29 10.02
CA GLY A 259 1.37 -0.14 10.00
C GLY A 259 2.26 -0.62 11.14
N GLU A 260 2.97 -1.72 10.90
CA GLU A 260 3.94 -2.32 11.81
C GLU A 260 5.35 -1.86 11.42
N PRO A 261 6.12 -1.22 12.33
CA PRO A 261 7.52 -0.86 12.13
C PRO A 261 8.41 -1.96 11.55
N ALA A 262 8.14 -3.22 11.88
CA ALA A 262 8.88 -4.37 11.38
C ALA A 262 8.87 -4.50 9.84
N ASP A 263 7.89 -3.90 9.15
CA ASP A 263 7.84 -3.86 7.69
C ASP A 263 9.06 -3.13 7.10
N ASP A 264 9.27 -1.88 7.53
CA ASP A 264 10.35 -1.03 7.01
C ASP A 264 11.73 -1.53 7.43
N VAL A 265 11.86 -2.00 8.67
CA VAL A 265 13.13 -2.57 9.17
C VAL A 265 13.49 -3.82 8.36
N ALA A 266 12.54 -4.75 8.14
CA ALA A 266 12.78 -5.93 7.33
C ALA A 266 13.07 -5.58 5.86
N ALA A 267 12.35 -4.60 5.29
CA ALA A 267 12.53 -4.16 3.90
C ALA A 267 13.95 -3.65 3.62
N MET A 268 14.56 -2.91 4.55
CA MET A 268 15.94 -2.45 4.40
C MET A 268 16.94 -3.58 4.70
N THR A 269 16.86 -4.15 5.90
CA THR A 269 17.91 -5.02 6.44
C THR A 269 18.07 -6.36 5.72
N ILE A 270 17.00 -6.91 5.14
CA ILE A 270 17.07 -8.11 4.30
C ILE A 270 18.04 -7.93 3.12
N ASN A 271 18.23 -6.69 2.63
CA ASN A 271 19.11 -6.42 1.51
C ASN A 271 20.58 -6.57 1.90
N TYR A 272 20.97 -6.25 3.14
CA TYR A 272 22.34 -6.52 3.59
C TYR A 272 22.62 -8.04 3.60
N LEU A 273 21.68 -8.84 4.09
CA LEU A 273 21.78 -10.30 4.03
C LEU A 273 21.84 -10.81 2.58
N PHE A 274 20.99 -10.26 1.70
CA PHE A 274 20.93 -10.63 0.30
C PHE A 274 22.23 -10.32 -0.44
N TYR A 275 22.79 -9.14 -0.24
CA TYR A 275 24.07 -8.73 -0.83
C TYR A 275 25.22 -9.58 -0.32
N SER A 276 25.24 -9.93 0.97
CA SER A 276 26.20 -10.88 1.54
C SER A 276 26.13 -12.25 0.85
N LEU A 277 24.92 -12.80 0.70
CA LEU A 277 24.72 -14.08 0.03
C LEU A 277 25.15 -14.07 -1.43
N GLN A 278 24.94 -12.95 -2.14
CA GLN A 278 25.40 -12.81 -3.51
C GLN A 278 26.93 -12.68 -3.62
N ALA A 279 27.57 -12.03 -2.67
CA ALA A 279 29.02 -11.77 -2.68
C ALA A 279 29.83 -12.99 -2.21
N TYR A 280 29.37 -13.65 -1.15
CA TYR A 280 30.16 -14.64 -0.41
C TYR A 280 29.46 -15.98 -0.27
N GLY A 281 28.18 -16.09 -0.61
CA GLY A 281 27.39 -17.31 -0.39
C GLY A 281 27.03 -17.55 1.09
N GLU A 282 27.44 -16.68 2.01
CA GLU A 282 27.17 -16.76 3.44
C GLU A 282 27.02 -15.34 4.03
N ILE A 283 26.60 -15.24 5.28
CA ILE A 283 26.54 -13.95 5.98
C ILE A 283 27.94 -13.61 6.47
N LYS A 284 28.51 -12.53 5.92
CA LYS A 284 29.90 -12.15 6.09
C LYS A 284 30.06 -10.65 5.94
N GLU A 285 31.16 -10.14 6.49
CA GLU A 285 31.60 -8.77 6.23
C GLU A 285 31.82 -8.50 4.74
N PRO A 286 31.53 -7.28 4.26
CA PRO A 286 31.12 -6.09 5.03
C PRO A 286 29.62 -5.95 5.36
N PHE A 287 28.78 -6.83 4.82
CA PHE A 287 27.33 -6.65 4.92
C PHE A 287 26.75 -7.10 6.26
N LYS A 288 27.43 -8.01 6.97
CA LYS A 288 27.07 -8.40 8.32
C LYS A 288 27.17 -7.20 9.28
N GLU A 289 28.24 -6.41 9.21
CA GLU A 289 28.41 -5.18 9.98
C GLU A 289 27.30 -4.16 9.70
N LEU A 290 26.89 -3.96 8.44
CA LEU A 290 25.74 -3.08 8.12
C LEU A 290 24.44 -3.58 8.74
N PHE A 291 24.18 -4.89 8.68
CA PHE A 291 22.99 -5.49 9.26
C PHE A 291 22.95 -5.29 10.78
N GLU A 292 24.05 -5.60 11.47
CA GLU A 292 24.16 -5.47 12.92
C GLU A 292 24.07 -4.01 13.35
N THR A 293 24.80 -3.10 12.69
CA THR A 293 24.76 -1.65 12.95
C THR A 293 23.35 -1.07 12.82
N PHE A 294 22.62 -1.45 11.77
CA PHE A 294 21.26 -0.96 11.56
C PHE A 294 20.33 -1.37 12.71
N TRP A 295 20.40 -2.64 13.11
CA TRP A 295 19.60 -3.22 14.17
C TRP A 295 19.95 -2.64 15.54
N GLU A 296 21.22 -2.59 15.89
CA GLU A 296 21.72 -2.06 17.16
C GLU A 296 21.30 -0.59 17.32
N ASN A 297 21.57 0.26 16.32
CA ASN A 297 21.19 1.67 16.39
C ASN A 297 19.67 1.87 16.49
N TYR A 298 18.88 1.07 15.74
CA TYR A 298 17.42 1.16 15.78
C TYR A 298 16.87 0.73 17.15
N LEU A 299 17.32 -0.40 17.69
CA LEU A 299 16.88 -0.90 18.99
C LEU A 299 17.30 0.02 20.13
N ASP A 300 18.55 0.49 20.15
CA ASP A 300 19.07 1.37 21.18
C ASP A 300 18.28 2.69 21.26
N LYS A 301 17.91 3.26 20.11
CA LYS A 301 17.20 4.54 20.06
C LYS A 301 15.69 4.41 20.27
N THR A 302 15.08 3.27 19.92
CA THR A 302 13.62 3.08 20.07
C THR A 302 13.21 2.35 21.34
N GLY A 303 14.09 1.50 21.88
CA GLY A 303 13.75 0.52 22.93
C GLY A 303 12.72 -0.52 22.49
N ASP A 304 12.45 -0.68 21.19
CA ASP A 304 11.39 -1.57 20.67
C ASP A 304 11.82 -3.03 20.58
N GLU A 305 12.15 -3.65 21.72
CA GLU A 305 12.53 -5.07 21.79
C GLU A 305 11.42 -6.01 21.29
N GLU A 306 10.16 -5.60 21.37
CA GLU A 306 9.02 -6.42 20.91
C GLU A 306 9.07 -6.65 19.40
N ILE A 307 9.73 -5.79 18.60
CA ILE A 307 9.87 -5.96 17.14
C ILE A 307 10.47 -7.32 16.77
N LEU A 308 11.41 -7.83 17.59
CA LEU A 308 12.09 -9.11 17.39
C LEU A 308 11.12 -10.29 17.50
N THR A 309 9.96 -10.09 18.13
CA THR A 309 8.91 -11.12 18.29
C THR A 309 7.84 -11.10 17.18
N VAL A 310 7.88 -10.10 16.29
CA VAL A 310 6.84 -9.87 15.26
C VAL A 310 7.36 -9.75 13.83
N ILE A 311 8.66 -9.58 13.62
CA ILE A 311 9.26 -9.31 12.30
C ILE A 311 9.28 -10.52 11.34
N GLN A 312 9.14 -11.72 11.85
CA GLN A 312 9.28 -12.99 11.14
C GLN A 312 8.50 -13.05 9.80
N PRO A 313 7.18 -12.78 9.75
CA PRO A 313 6.44 -12.81 8.48
C PRO A 313 6.85 -11.70 7.50
N PHE A 314 7.42 -10.59 7.98
CA PHE A 314 7.96 -9.54 7.12
C PHE A 314 9.24 -10.01 6.45
N TYR A 315 10.17 -10.62 7.20
CA TYR A 315 11.34 -11.27 6.60
C TYR A 315 10.98 -12.41 5.65
N ALA A 316 9.94 -13.18 5.96
CA ALA A 316 9.44 -14.21 5.05
C ALA A 316 8.94 -13.60 3.73
N TRP A 317 8.13 -12.53 3.81
CA TRP A 317 7.67 -11.80 2.63
C TRP A 317 8.83 -11.22 1.82
N ARG A 318 9.75 -10.49 2.46
CA ARG A 318 10.91 -9.92 1.76
C ARG A 318 11.86 -11.00 1.23
N GLY A 319 11.93 -12.16 1.88
CA GLY A 319 12.61 -13.35 1.37
C GLY A 319 12.00 -13.86 0.05
N LEU A 320 10.68 -13.96 -0.03
CA LEU A 320 9.98 -14.30 -1.28
C LEU A 320 10.25 -13.26 -2.37
N VAL A 321 10.36 -11.98 -2.02
CA VAL A 321 10.72 -10.91 -2.97
C VAL A 321 12.12 -11.16 -3.56
N ILE A 322 13.15 -11.27 -2.73
CA ILE A 322 14.54 -11.42 -3.22
C ILE A 322 14.82 -12.79 -3.85
N ALA A 323 14.00 -13.80 -3.54
CA ALA A 323 14.06 -15.11 -4.16
C ALA A 323 13.16 -15.25 -5.39
N SER A 324 12.49 -14.19 -5.84
CA SER A 324 11.62 -14.24 -7.02
C SER A 324 12.43 -14.49 -8.29
N PRO A 325 12.04 -15.44 -9.16
CA PRO A 325 12.66 -15.64 -10.47
C PRO A 325 12.25 -14.57 -11.49
N ILE A 326 11.16 -13.85 -11.26
CA ILE A 326 10.70 -12.77 -12.14
C ILE A 326 11.56 -11.52 -11.93
N TRP A 327 11.83 -11.16 -10.67
CA TRP A 327 12.59 -9.95 -10.34
C TRP A 327 14.10 -10.15 -10.37
N TYR A 328 14.57 -11.36 -10.07
CA TYR A 328 15.99 -11.68 -10.04
C TYR A 328 16.33 -12.86 -10.98
N PRO A 329 16.08 -12.79 -12.29
CA PRO A 329 16.17 -13.95 -13.19
C PRO A 329 17.55 -14.62 -13.23
N ASN A 330 18.61 -13.86 -12.93
CA ASN A 330 20.00 -14.34 -12.96
C ASN A 330 20.52 -14.84 -11.60
N LEU A 331 19.70 -14.84 -10.54
CA LEU A 331 20.12 -15.33 -9.23
C LEU A 331 20.24 -16.86 -9.22
N ILE A 332 21.42 -17.35 -8.83
CA ILE A 332 21.73 -18.78 -8.82
C ILE A 332 20.85 -19.56 -7.82
N THR A 333 20.53 -20.80 -8.18
CA THR A 333 19.66 -21.70 -7.38
C THR A 333 20.15 -21.89 -5.95
N GLU A 334 21.47 -21.99 -5.73
CA GLU A 334 22.03 -22.19 -4.38
C GLU A 334 21.70 -21.02 -3.44
N THR A 335 21.80 -19.78 -3.93
CA THR A 335 21.40 -18.60 -3.15
C THR A 335 19.91 -18.61 -2.84
N ARG A 336 19.07 -19.04 -3.79
CA ARG A 336 17.62 -19.19 -3.55
C ARG A 336 17.32 -20.22 -2.47
N ARG A 337 18.00 -21.38 -2.50
CA ARG A 337 17.86 -22.42 -1.46
C ARG A 337 18.18 -21.86 -0.08
N LYS A 338 19.25 -21.06 0.05
CA LYS A 338 19.60 -20.39 1.30
C LYS A 338 18.54 -19.39 1.76
N ILE A 339 17.98 -18.60 0.85
CA ILE A 339 16.88 -17.68 1.17
C ILE A 339 15.63 -18.46 1.63
N PHE A 340 15.26 -19.55 0.95
CA PHE A 340 14.13 -20.39 1.38
C PHE A 340 14.38 -21.08 2.71
N ASN A 341 15.61 -21.49 3.01
CA ASN A 341 15.97 -22.01 4.33
C ASN A 341 15.81 -20.93 5.41
N PHE A 342 16.20 -19.68 5.11
CA PHE A 342 15.99 -18.54 6.00
C PHE A 342 14.49 -18.28 6.24
N ILE A 343 13.67 -18.24 5.18
CA ILE A 343 12.21 -18.09 5.30
C ILE A 343 11.62 -19.19 6.19
N LYS A 344 12.01 -20.45 5.97
CA LYS A 344 11.55 -21.59 6.77
C LYS A 344 12.01 -21.53 8.24
N GLY A 345 13.17 -20.94 8.50
CA GLY A 345 13.69 -20.73 9.86
C GLY A 345 13.03 -19.55 10.60
N MET A 346 12.50 -18.57 9.87
CA MET A 346 11.75 -17.45 10.46
C MET A 346 10.31 -17.80 10.84
N LEU A 347 9.66 -18.65 10.05
CA LEU A 347 8.26 -19.03 10.21
C LEU A 347 8.08 -20.27 11.09
#